data_AF-A0A4P5T412-F1
#
_entry.id   AF-A0A4P5T412-F1
#
_cell.length_a   1.000
_cell.length_b   1.000
_cell.length_c   1.000
_cell.angle_alpha   90.00
_cell.angle_beta   90.00
_cell.angle_gamma   90.00
#
_symmetry.space_group_name_H-M   'P 1'
#
loop_
_entity.id
_entity.type
_entity.pdbx_description
1 polymer ?
#
loop_
_entity_poly.entity_id
_entity_poly.type
_entity_poly.pdbx_seq_one_letter_code
_entity_poly.pdbx_strand_id
1 'polypeptide(L)'
;MEKSFNIDEIISSLDGIQRAEPQPFLFTRIMGRMRKEDKTYDQILYRLITRPALVLAVSCFFIGLNTYFIMDRLENNNPVIDNSQPLAAEYNPQHINPYEPNEIP
;
A
#
# COMPACT_ATOMS: atom_id res chain seq x y z
N MET A 1 -32.76 -61.23 19.37
CA MET A 1 -31.41 -61.29 19.97
C MET A 1 -31.34 -60.19 20.99
N GLU A 2 -31.53 -60.53 22.26
CA GLU A 2 -31.47 -59.58 23.37
C GLU A 2 -29.99 -59.28 23.65
N LYS A 3 -29.60 -57.99 23.57
CA LYS A 3 -28.21 -57.57 23.75
C LYS A 3 -27.94 -57.41 25.24
N SER A 4 -27.39 -58.43 25.88
CA SER A 4 -26.90 -58.33 27.25
C SER A 4 -25.62 -57.50 27.28
N PHE A 5 -25.68 -56.34 27.94
CA PHE A 5 -24.48 -55.55 28.21
C PHE A 5 -23.80 -56.14 29.44
N ASN A 6 -22.66 -56.80 29.25
CA ASN A 6 -21.82 -57.24 30.36
C ASN A 6 -21.19 -56.00 31.01
N ILE A 7 -21.71 -55.63 32.19
CA ILE A 7 -21.23 -54.49 32.96
C ILE A 7 -19.74 -54.63 33.27
N ASP A 8 -19.28 -55.86 33.53
CA ASP A 8 -17.88 -56.17 33.80
C ASP A 8 -16.96 -55.90 32.60
N GLU A 9 -17.47 -56.08 31.38
CA GLU A 9 -16.75 -55.77 30.13
C GLU A 9 -16.66 -54.26 29.90
N ILE A 10 -17.70 -53.52 30.24
CA ILE A 10 -17.70 -52.05 30.16
C ILE A 10 -16.71 -51.48 31.18
N ILE A 11 -16.71 -51.99 32.41
CA ILE A 11 -15.78 -51.54 33.45
C ILE A 11 -14.34 -51.91 33.11
N SER A 12 -14.07 -53.10 32.57
CA SER A 12 -12.72 -53.47 32.14
C SER A 12 -12.22 -52.64 30.94
N SER A 13 -13.12 -52.18 30.06
CA SER A 13 -12.77 -51.29 28.95
C SER A 13 -12.39 -49.87 29.36
N LEU A 14 -12.82 -49.45 30.57
CA LEU A 14 -12.49 -48.15 31.14
C LEU A 14 -11.17 -48.18 31.94
N ASP A 15 -10.66 -49.39 32.23
CA ASP A 15 -9.42 -49.56 32.96
C ASP A 15 -8.22 -49.20 32.05
N GLY A 16 -7.33 -48.35 32.54
CA GLY A 16 -6.21 -47.82 31.75
C GLY A 16 -6.51 -46.55 30.93
N ILE A 17 -7.67 -45.92 31.09
CA ILE A 17 -7.91 -44.57 30.54
C ILE A 17 -6.93 -43.59 31.17
N GLN A 18 -6.07 -43.02 30.34
CA GLN A 18 -5.17 -41.93 30.72
C GLN A 18 -5.67 -40.61 30.14
N ARG A 19 -5.31 -39.52 30.80
CA ARG A 19 -5.58 -38.18 30.29
C ARG A 19 -4.93 -38.03 28.92
N ALA A 20 -5.72 -37.73 27.90
CA ALA A 20 -5.20 -37.49 26.56
C ALA A 20 -4.32 -36.24 26.56
N GLU A 21 -3.05 -36.39 26.19
CA GLU A 21 -2.16 -35.27 25.92
C GLU A 21 -2.21 -34.89 24.44
N PRO A 22 -2.14 -33.59 24.11
CA PRO A 22 -2.06 -33.17 22.73
C PRO A 22 -0.80 -33.75 22.09
N GLN A 23 -0.93 -34.23 20.85
CA GLN A 23 0.23 -34.65 20.05
C GLN A 23 1.28 -33.52 20.02
N PRO A 24 2.58 -33.84 20.09
CA PRO A 24 3.63 -32.83 20.08
C PRO A 24 3.48 -31.94 18.84
N PHE A 25 3.69 -30.63 19.02
CA PHE A 25 3.57 -29.59 17.99
C PHE A 25 2.16 -29.34 17.42
N LEU A 26 1.09 -29.88 18.02
CA LEU A 26 -0.29 -29.58 17.61
C LEU A 26 -0.59 -28.08 17.59
N PHE A 27 -0.18 -27.37 18.65
CA PHE A 27 -0.33 -25.92 18.75
C PHE A 27 0.34 -25.17 17.59
N THR A 28 1.61 -25.50 17.30
CA THR A 28 2.36 -24.88 16.21
C THR A 28 1.72 -25.14 14.85
N ARG A 29 1.22 -26.35 14.61
CA ARG A 29 0.54 -26.72 13.35
C ARG A 29 -0.75 -25.94 13.17
N ILE A 30 -1.56 -25.81 14.22
CA ILE A 30 -2.81 -25.03 14.20
C ILE A 30 -2.50 -23.56 13.98
N MET A 31 -1.55 -22.99 14.74
CA MET A 31 -1.14 -21.60 14.61
C MET A 31 -0.55 -21.28 13.23
N GLY A 32 0.21 -22.22 12.65
CA GLY A 32 0.75 -22.11 11.30
C GLY A 32 -0.32 -22.10 10.20
N ARG A 33 -1.43 -22.83 10.38
CA ARG A 33 -2.57 -22.77 9.46
C ARG A 33 -3.34 -21.46 9.58
N MET A 34 -3.64 -21.03 10.81
CA MET A 34 -4.34 -19.75 11.03
C MET A 34 -3.56 -18.56 10.44
N ARG A 35 -2.23 -18.49 10.65
CA ARG A 35 -1.39 -17.42 10.08
C ARG A 35 -1.25 -17.43 8.55
N LYS A 36 -1.53 -18.56 7.88
CA LYS A 36 -1.47 -18.62 6.41
C LYS A 36 -2.69 -17.97 5.78
N GLU A 37 -3.84 -18.04 6.45
CA GLU A 37 -5.09 -17.46 5.96
C GLU A 37 -5.05 -15.93 6.01
N ASP A 38 -4.44 -15.36 7.06
CA ASP A 38 -4.30 -13.90 7.22
C ASP A 38 -3.45 -13.24 6.11
N LYS A 39 -2.50 -13.98 5.52
CA LYS A 39 -1.58 -13.44 4.51
C LYS A 39 -2.12 -13.44 3.08
N THR A 40 -3.34 -13.93 2.86
CA THR A 40 -3.89 -14.14 1.52
C THR A 40 -3.98 -12.82 0.73
N TYR A 41 -4.42 -11.73 1.37
CA TYR A 41 -4.55 -10.43 0.72
C TYR A 41 -3.20 -9.78 0.40
N ASP A 42 -2.27 -9.80 1.35
CA ASP A 42 -0.90 -9.30 1.15
C ASP A 42 -0.21 -10.06 0.03
N GLN A 43 -0.29 -11.40 0.02
CA GLN A 43 0.33 -12.22 -1.03
C GLN A 43 -0.24 -11.93 -2.42
N ILE A 44 -1.54 -11.65 -2.53
CA ILE A 44 -2.14 -11.28 -3.82
C ILE A 44 -1.59 -9.94 -4.30
N LEU A 45 -1.50 -8.95 -3.43
CA LEU A 45 -0.99 -7.62 -3.79
C LEU A 45 0.50 -7.67 -4.17
N TYR A 46 1.32 -8.39 -3.41
CA TYR A 46 2.73 -8.61 -3.74
C TYR A 46 2.90 -9.37 -5.05
N ARG A 47 2.08 -10.40 -5.30
CA ARG A 47 2.10 -11.16 -6.56
C ARG A 47 1.64 -10.31 -7.75
N LEU A 48 0.79 -9.31 -7.51
CA LEU A 48 0.30 -8.41 -8.54
C LEU A 48 1.37 -7.35 -8.90
N ILE A 49 2.03 -6.77 -7.90
CA ILE A 49 3.11 -5.77 -8.09
C ILE A 49 4.37 -6.40 -8.68
N THR A 50 4.71 -7.63 -8.31
CA THR A 50 5.90 -8.33 -8.86
C THR A 50 5.70 -8.83 -10.29
N ARG A 51 4.51 -8.70 -10.89
CA ARG A 51 4.32 -9.03 -12.30
C ARG A 51 4.90 -7.92 -13.18
N PRO A 52 5.94 -8.20 -14.00
CA PRO A 52 6.58 -7.19 -14.84
C PRO A 52 5.59 -6.55 -15.83
N ALA A 53 4.57 -7.29 -16.26
CA ALA A 53 3.51 -6.79 -17.12
C ALA A 53 2.70 -5.63 -16.50
N LEU A 54 2.47 -5.64 -15.19
CA LEU A 54 1.71 -4.57 -14.52
C LEU A 54 2.54 -3.29 -14.46
N VAL A 55 3.83 -3.41 -14.10
CA VAL A 55 4.77 -2.28 -14.08
C VAL A 55 4.85 -1.63 -15.46
N LEU A 56 4.94 -2.43 -16.52
CA LEU A 56 4.93 -1.91 -17.90
C LEU A 56 3.61 -1.23 -18.26
N ALA A 57 2.46 -1.81 -17.90
CA ALA A 57 1.16 -1.21 -18.17
C ALA A 57 0.98 0.14 -17.46
N VAL A 58 1.35 0.22 -16.19
CA VAL A 58 1.28 1.46 -15.40
C VAL A 58 2.26 2.50 -15.94
N SER A 59 3.49 2.10 -16.27
CA SER A 59 4.47 3.00 -16.89
C SER A 59 3.95 3.56 -18.22
N CYS A 60 3.43 2.70 -19.09
CA CYS A 60 2.85 3.10 -20.37
C CYS A 60 1.64 4.03 -20.18
N PHE A 61 0.81 3.77 -19.18
CA PHE A 61 -0.32 4.63 -18.82
C PHE A 61 0.13 6.04 -18.42
N PHE A 62 1.15 6.17 -17.57
CA PHE A 62 1.70 7.47 -17.21
C PHE A 62 2.33 8.20 -18.41
N ILE A 63 3.06 7.49 -19.27
CA ILE A 63 3.62 8.08 -20.50
C ILE A 63 2.51 8.57 -21.44
N GLY A 64 1.45 7.77 -21.58
CA GLY A 64 0.27 8.13 -22.39
C GLY A 64 -0.45 9.36 -21.85
N LEU A 65 -0.67 9.44 -20.54
CA LEU A 65 -1.27 10.61 -19.88
C LEU A 65 -0.46 11.89 -20.12
N ASN A 66 0.86 11.81 -19.95
CA ASN A 66 1.74 12.96 -20.19
C ASN A 66 1.69 13.41 -21.66
N THR A 67 1.75 12.46 -22.59
CA THR A 67 1.63 12.74 -24.03
C THR A 67 0.28 13.39 -24.34
N TYR A 68 -0.81 12.86 -23.78
CA TYR A 68 -2.15 13.40 -23.96
C TYR A 68 -2.26 14.85 -23.48
N PHE A 69 -1.75 15.16 -22.28
CA PHE A 69 -1.75 16.54 -21.77
C PHE A 69 -0.93 17.50 -22.63
N ILE A 70 0.19 17.04 -23.21
CA ILE A 70 1.00 17.86 -24.11
C ILE A 70 0.22 18.14 -25.41
N MET A 71 -0.44 17.13 -25.98
CA MET A 71 -1.25 17.30 -27.19
C MET A 71 -2.44 18.23 -26.94
N ASP A 72 -3.14 18.06 -25.82
CA ASP A 72 -4.25 18.94 -25.41
C ASP A 72 -3.79 20.39 -25.24
N ARG A 73 -2.63 20.64 -24.63
CA ARG A 73 -2.06 21.99 -24.52
C ARG A 73 -1.67 22.59 -25.87
N LEU A 74 -1.14 21.77 -26.79
CA LEU A 74 -0.75 22.21 -28.13
C LEU A 74 -1.98 22.57 -28.98
N GLU A 75 -3.04 21.76 -28.90
CA GLU A 75 -4.30 22.02 -29.60
C GLU A 75 -5.00 23.25 -29.02
N ASN A 76 -5.00 23.39 -27.69
CA ASN A 76 -5.73 24.45 -27.02
C ASN A 76 -4.97 25.79 -26.94
N ASN A 77 -3.69 25.88 -27.36
CA ASN A 77 -2.84 27.11 -27.40
C ASN A 77 -3.15 28.14 -26.29
N ASN A 78 -3.50 27.67 -25.09
CA ASN A 78 -3.80 28.56 -23.99
C ASN A 78 -2.45 29.02 -23.48
N PRO A 79 -2.07 30.30 -23.68
CA PRO A 79 -0.82 30.78 -23.12
C PRO A 79 -0.90 30.52 -21.62
N VAL A 80 0.04 29.72 -21.12
CA VAL A 80 0.24 29.62 -19.68
C VAL A 80 0.53 31.05 -19.23
N ILE A 81 -0.42 31.68 -18.55
CA ILE A 81 -0.24 33.04 -18.01
C ILE A 81 0.83 32.91 -16.95
N ASP A 82 2.06 33.22 -17.33
CA ASP A 82 3.20 33.27 -16.44
C ASP A 82 3.07 34.53 -15.59
N ASN A 83 2.31 34.40 -14.49
CA ASN A 83 2.10 35.47 -13.53
C ASN A 83 3.39 35.91 -12.80
N SER A 84 4.55 35.30 -13.09
CA SER A 84 5.84 35.72 -12.54
C SER A 84 6.37 37.03 -13.15
N GLN A 85 5.95 37.36 -14.37
CA GLN A 85 6.39 38.57 -15.07
C GLN A 85 5.89 39.89 -14.44
N PRO A 86 4.61 40.05 -14.04
CA PRO A 86 4.18 41.27 -13.35
C PRO A 86 4.83 41.43 -11.97
N LEU A 87 5.11 40.33 -11.26
CA LEU A 87 5.79 40.34 -9.95
C LEU A 87 7.27 40.76 -10.05
N ALA A 88 7.97 40.33 -11.10
CA ALA A 88 9.35 40.73 -11.36
C ALA A 88 9.45 42.18 -11.85
N ALA A 89 8.44 42.66 -12.59
CA ALA A 89 8.37 44.05 -13.04
C ALA A 89 8.07 45.05 -11.90
N GLU A 90 7.45 44.59 -10.80
CA GLU A 90 7.16 45.41 -9.62
C GLU A 90 8.34 45.51 -8.64
N TYR A 91 9.37 44.67 -8.78
CA TYR A 91 10.60 44.80 -7.99
C TYR A 91 11.45 45.97 -8.51
N ASN A 92 11.03 47.19 -8.18
CA ASN A 92 11.84 48.39 -8.29
C ASN A 92 12.62 48.53 -6.97
N PRO A 93 13.90 48.11 -6.88
CA PRO A 93 14.72 48.47 -5.74
C PRO A 93 14.86 49.98 -5.79
N GLN A 94 14.07 50.71 -4.98
CA GLN A 94 14.29 52.13 -4.74
C GLN A 94 15.66 52.27 -4.10
N HIS A 95 16.68 52.37 -4.95
CA HIS A 95 18.05 52.61 -4.58
C HIS A 95 18.13 54.09 -4.23
N ILE A 96 17.77 54.41 -2.99
CA ILE A 96 18.15 55.68 -2.39
C ILE A 96 19.68 55.65 -2.41
N ASN A 97 20.29 56.39 -3.34
CA ASN A 97 21.73 56.42 -3.47
C ASN A 97 22.29 57.18 -2.26
N PRO A 98 22.98 56.53 -1.31
CA PRO A 98 23.38 57.19 -0.06
C PRO A 98 24.47 58.26 -0.25
N TYR A 99 24.91 58.49 -1.49
CA TYR A 99 25.95 59.45 -1.85
C TYR A 99 25.44 60.64 -2.68
N GLU A 100 24.14 60.74 -2.96
CA GLU A 100 23.58 61.96 -3.57
C GLU A 100 23.40 63.04 -2.48
N PRO A 101 24.08 64.20 -2.59
CA PRO A 101 23.84 65.32 -1.68
C PRO A 101 22.47 65.91 -2.00
N ASN A 102 21.62 66.01 -0.98
CA ASN A 102 20.34 66.69 -1.08
C ASN A 102 20.60 68.17 -1.36
N GLU A 103 20.50 68.63 -2.61
CA GLU A 103 20.44 70.06 -2.88
C GLU A 103 19.05 70.57 -2.48
N ILE A 104 19.02 71.29 -1.36
CA ILE A 104 17.81 71.92 -0.81
C ILE A 104 17.70 73.32 -1.44
N PRO A 105 16.58 73.68 -2.10
CA PRO A 105 16.20 75.07 -2.34
C PRO A 105 15.61 75.74 -1.10
#